data_AF-A0A1R3I233-F1
#
_entry.id   AF-A0A1R3I233-F1
#
_cell.length_a   1.000
_cell.length_b   1.000
_cell.length_c   1.000
_cell.angle_alpha   90.00
_cell.angle_beta   90.00
_cell.angle_gamma   90.00
#
_symmetry.space_group_name_H-M   'P 1'
#
loop_
_entity.id
_entity.type
_entity.pdbx_description
1 polymer ?
#
loop_
_entity_poly.entity_id
_entity_poly.type
_entity_poly.pdbx_seq_one_letter_code
_entity_poly.pdbx_strand_id
1 'polypeptide(L)' 'MDEATKGRELVPFMGPCPPTGTHRYILARLSRRERRRPEGFNCRSGLGLPVGEVYFNSQKEPALKKR' A
#
# COMPACT_ATOMS: atom_id res chain seq x y z
N MET A 1 -16.40 9.26 -10.56
CA MET A 1 -15.17 8.62 -11.06
C MET A 1 -14.07 8.94 -10.07
N ASP A 2 -13.67 7.96 -9.27
CA ASP A 2 -12.83 8.17 -8.08
C ASP A 2 -11.42 8.66 -8.43
N GLU A 3 -10.83 9.55 -7.61
CA GLU A 3 -9.48 10.08 -7.85
C GLU A 3 -8.42 8.98 -7.84
N ALA A 4 -8.65 7.90 -7.08
CA ALA A 4 -7.74 6.77 -6.94
C ALA A 4 -7.51 5.98 -8.23
N THR A 5 -8.43 6.03 -9.20
CA THR A 5 -8.35 5.24 -10.45
C THR A 5 -7.75 6.02 -11.63
N LYS A 6 -7.40 7.30 -11.43
CA LYS A 6 -6.87 8.17 -12.49
C LYS A 6 -5.39 7.93 -12.81
N GLY A 7 -4.71 7.09 -12.02
CA GLY A 7 -3.28 6.78 -12.18
C GLY A 7 -3.02 5.58 -13.11
N ARG A 8 -1.74 5.37 -13.45
CA ARG A 8 -1.29 4.15 -14.10
C ARG A 8 -0.98 3.10 -13.03
N GLU A 9 -1.73 2.00 -13.03
CA GLU A 9 -1.45 0.85 -12.18
C GLU A 9 -0.15 0.17 -12.64
N LEU A 10 0.78 -0.03 -11.70
CA LEU A 10 2.05 -0.73 -11.96
C LEU A 10 2.00 -2.19 -11.47
N VAL A 11 1.30 -2.41 -10.36
CA VAL A 11 1.07 -3.72 -9.74
C VAL A 11 -0.39 -3.72 -9.28
N PRO A 12 -1.16 -4.79 -9.57
CA PRO A 12 -2.52 -4.92 -9.08
C PRO A 12 -2.60 -4.79 -7.57
N PHE A 13 -3.61 -4.09 -7.05
CA PHE A 13 -3.83 -4.07 -5.61
C PHE A 13 -4.19 -5.47 -5.09
N MET A 14 -3.31 -6.03 -4.25
CA MET A 14 -3.55 -7.27 -3.53
C MET A 14 -4.04 -6.93 -2.13
N GLY A 15 -5.30 -7.27 -1.83
CA GLY A 15 -5.88 -7.08 -0.50
C GLY A 15 -5.06 -7.77 0.60
N PRO A 16 -5.24 -7.36 1.86
CA PRO A 16 -4.47 -7.90 2.97
C PRO A 16 -4.69 -9.41 3.14
N CYS A 17 -3.60 -10.18 3.16
CA CYS A 17 -3.62 -11.63 3.42
C CYS A 17 -2.49 -11.99 4.40
N PRO A 18 -2.58 -11.54 5.67
CA PRO A 18 -1.56 -11.82 6.66
C PRO A 18 -1.53 -13.33 6.99
N PRO A 19 -0.35 -13.99 6.94
CA PRO A 19 -0.24 -15.41 7.25
C PRO A 19 -0.50 -15.74 8.73
N THR A 20 0.02 -14.91 9.64
CA THR A 20 -0.08 -15.08 11.10
C THR A 20 0.03 -13.74 11.81
N GLY A 21 -0.71 -13.54 12.90
CA GLY A 21 -0.61 -12.32 13.71
C GLY A 21 -1.14 -11.07 13.01
N THR A 22 -0.87 -9.90 13.61
CA THR A 22 -1.34 -8.61 13.12
C THR A 22 -0.29 -7.93 12.23
N HIS A 23 -0.67 -7.62 10.99
CA HIS A 23 0.15 -6.92 10.00
C HIS A 23 -0.35 -5.49 9.78
N ARG A 24 0.57 -4.53 9.74
CA ARG A 24 0.29 -3.14 9.35
C ARG A 24 0.43 -2.99 7.84
N TYR A 25 -0.63 -2.49 7.20
CA TYR A 25 -0.63 -2.11 5.80
C TYR A 25 -0.68 -0.58 5.73
N ILE A 26 0.27 0.01 5.02
CA ILE A 26 0.43 1.46 4.90
C ILE A 26 0.12 1.86 3.47
N LEU A 27 -0.84 2.75 3.28
CA LEU A 27 -1.13 3.40 2.01
C LEU A 27 -0.53 4.80 2.05
N ALA A 28 0.41 5.08 1.16
CA ALA A 28 1.11 6.37 1.10
C ALA A 28 0.92 7.03 -0.27
N ARG A 29 0.59 8.33 -0.26
CA ARG A 29 0.62 9.20 -1.43
C ARG A 29 1.95 9.92 -1.45
N LEU A 30 2.80 9.58 -2.41
CA LEU A 30 4.11 10.20 -2.61
C LEU A 30 3.97 11.29 -3.68
N SER A 31 4.55 12.46 -3.43
CA SER A 31 4.65 13.52 -4.45
C SER A 31 6.05 13.55 -5.02
N ARG A 32 6.16 13.50 -6.34
CA ARG A 32 7.42 13.64 -7.06
C ARG A 32 7.36 14.89 -7.94
N ARG A 33 8.44 15.67 -7.94
CA ARG A 33 8.56 16.85 -8.81
C ARG A 33 8.66 16.50 -10.30
N GLU A 34 9.10 15.28 -10.64
CA GLU A 34 9.25 14.81 -12.02
C GLU A 34 8.49 13.51 -12.28
N ARG A 35 7.86 13.40 -13.47
CA ARG A 35 7.11 12.23 -13.94
C ARG A 35 8.01 11.11 -14.48
N ARG A 36 9.07 10.74 -13.77
CA ARG A 36 9.92 9.60 -14.16
C ARG A 36 9.36 8.28 -13.60
N ARG A 37 9.42 7.21 -14.40
CA ARG A 37 9.10 5.86 -13.90
C ARG A 37 10.06 5.52 -12.76
N PRO A 38 9.57 5.10 -11.60
CA PRO A 38 10.45 4.58 -10.55
C PRO A 38 11.06 3.26 -11.04
N GLU A 39 12.39 3.17 -11.04
CA GLU A 39 13.11 1.90 -11.28
C GLU A 39 12.96 0.91 -10.11
N GLY A 40 12.20 1.30 -9.07
CA GLY A 40 11.77 0.50 -7.93
C GLY A 40 11.07 1.37 -6.87
N PHE A 41 10.37 0.78 -5.90
CA PHE A 41 9.75 1.53 -4.78
C PHE A 41 10.74 1.87 -3.64
N ASN A 42 12.04 1.65 -3.85
CA ASN A 42 13.08 1.92 -2.87
C ASN A 42 13.27 3.45 -2.70
N CYS A 43 13.64 3.92 -1.50
CA CYS A 43 14.06 5.30 -1.21
C CYS A 43 15.05 5.89 -2.24
N ARG A 44 15.80 5.05 -2.94
CA ARG A 44 16.73 5.44 -4.03
C ARG A 44 16.05 5.87 -5.33
N SER A 45 14.79 5.53 -5.57
CA SER A 45 14.10 5.86 -6.84
C SER A 45 13.62 7.31 -6.92
N GLY A 46 13.96 8.14 -5.92
CA GLY A 46 13.60 9.55 -5.88
C GLY A 46 12.09 9.76 -5.74
N LEU A 47 11.38 8.76 -5.22
CA LEU A 47 10.02 8.94 -4.74
C LEU A 47 10.12 9.91 -3.55
N GLY A 48 9.58 11.12 -3.71
CA GLY A 48 9.66 12.17 -2.70
C GLY A 48 8.98 11.77 -1.39
N LEU A 49 9.01 12.67 -0.40
CA LEU A 49 8.39 12.42 0.90
C LEU A 49 6.88 12.14 0.76
N PRO A 50 6.30 11.31 1.64
CA PRO A 50 4.85 11.10 1.68
C PRO A 50 4.15 12.41 1.97
N VAL A 51 3.19 12.76 1.12
CA VAL A 51 2.30 13.92 1.29
C VAL A 51 1.08 13.56 2.13
N GLY A 52 0.73 12.28 2.18
CA GLY A 52 -0.27 11.75 3.09
C GLY A 52 -0.09 10.25 3.23
N GLU A 53 -0.36 9.75 4.43
CA GLU A 53 -0.30 8.33 4.75
C GLU A 53 -1.48 7.93 5.63
N VAL A 54 -1.99 6.72 5.41
CA VAL A 54 -2.94 6.06 6.29
C VAL A 54 -2.47 4.63 6.50
N TYR A 55 -2.76 4.07 7.67
CA TYR A 55 -2.46 2.67 7.95
C TYR A 55 -3.68 1.96 8.52
N PHE A 56 -3.72 0.66 8.32
CA PHE A 56 -4.66 -0.22 8.99
C PHE A 56 -3.98 -1.53 9.39
N ASN A 57 -4.52 -2.14 10.44
CA ASN A 57 -4.11 -3.45 10.88
C ASN A 57 -5.01 -4.50 10.24
N SER A 58 -4.42 -5.61 9.79
CA SER A 58 -5.16 -6.80 9.39
C SER A 58 -4.52 -8.02 10.02
N GLN A 59 -5.33 -9.00 10.36
CA GLN A 59 -4.90 -10.29 10.89
C GLN A 59 -5.74 -11.39 10.25
N LYS A 60 -5.20 -12.61 10.24
CA LYS A 60 -5.95 -13.77 9.77
C LYS A 60 -7.19 -13.93 10.64
N GLU A 61 -8.34 -14.11 10.00
CA GLU A 61 -9.57 -14.36 10.75
C GLU A 61 -9.38 -15.60 11.63
N PRO A 62 -9.68 -15.52 12.94
CA PRO A 62 -9.57 -16.68 13.80
C PRO A 62 -10.53 -17.74 13.29
N ALA A 63 -10.00 -18.93 12.98
CA ALA A 63 -10.85 -20.08 12.68
C ALA A 63 -11.82 -20.26 13.86
N LEU A 64 -13.13 -20.20 13.58
CA LEU A 64 -14.18 -20.39 14.58
C LEU A 64 -13.90 -21.67 15.38
N LYS A 65 -13.38 -21.52 16.60
CA LYS A 65 -13.35 -22.63 17.55
C LYS A 65 -14.77 -22.80 18.05
N LYS A 66 -15.47 -23.84 17.59
CA LYS A 66 -16.69 -24.31 18.24
C LYS A 66 -16.30 -24.64 19.70
N ARG A 67 -16.90 -23.93 20.65
CA ARG A 67 -16.76 -24.17 22.10
C ARG A 67 -17.74 -25.25 22.53
#